data_AF-A0A1Q7SW04-F1
#
_entry.id   AF-A0A1Q7SW04-F1
#
_cell.length_a   1.000
_cell.length_b   1.000
_cell.length_c   1.000
_cell.angle_alpha   90.00
_cell.angle_beta   90.00
_cell.angle_gamma   90.00
#
_symmetry.space_group_name_H-M   'P 1'
#
loop_
_entity.id
_entity.type
_entity.pdbx_description
1 polymer ?
#
loop_
_entity_poly.entity_id
_entity_poly.type
_entity_poly.pdbx_seq_one_letter_code
_entity_poly.pdbx_strand_id
1 'polypeptide(L)'
;MGVPGHPAGFVKAGGKSQRISCASFDGRKNYCDVDTQGANVQLTRQIGTAACMEGSTWGHDRRGVWVDRGCNGEFQVQAGSELGAAESSGKSCEKTVGKPVANELVRQCVQVSPATHPCNVQNSCKLIEDEIQRGCGLLGVNAPAFCGENK
;
A
#
# COMPACT_ATOMS: atom_id res chain seq x y z
N MET A 1 -39.17 -21.95 24.44
CA MET A 1 -39.75 -20.71 23.86
C MET A 1 -38.97 -19.56 24.49
N GLY A 2 -37.76 -19.25 24.01
CA GLY A 2 -37.50 -18.29 22.94
C GLY A 2 -36.87 -17.04 23.57
N VAL A 3 -35.58 -17.10 23.90
CA VAL A 3 -34.84 -15.96 24.48
C VAL A 3 -34.61 -14.87 23.42
N PRO A 4 -34.59 -13.58 23.83
CA PRO A 4 -34.49 -12.43 22.95
C PRO A 4 -33.17 -12.40 22.17
N GLY A 5 -33.28 -12.20 20.86
CA GLY A 5 -32.15 -12.02 19.94
C GLY A 5 -31.40 -10.72 20.24
N HIS A 6 -30.10 -10.86 20.43
CA HIS A 6 -29.15 -9.77 20.61
C HIS A 6 -29.00 -8.96 19.31
N PRO A 7 -28.69 -7.65 19.38
CA PRO A 7 -28.62 -6.77 18.22
C PRO A 7 -27.48 -7.16 17.26
N ALA A 8 -27.81 -7.17 15.97
CA ALA A 8 -26.86 -7.39 14.89
C ALA A 8 -25.80 -6.28 14.84
N GLY A 9 -24.57 -6.68 15.14
CA GLY A 9 -23.34 -6.30 14.42
C GLY A 9 -23.12 -4.83 14.09
N PHE A 10 -22.28 -4.18 14.90
CA PHE A 10 -21.43 -3.11 14.41
C PHE A 10 -20.48 -3.67 13.36
N VAL A 11 -20.72 -3.39 12.08
CA VAL A 11 -19.71 -3.62 11.04
C VAL A 11 -18.63 -2.54 11.15
N LYS A 12 -17.52 -2.88 11.80
CA LYS A 12 -16.23 -2.23 11.52
C LYS A 12 -15.57 -2.96 10.36
N ALA A 13 -15.58 -2.34 9.19
CA ALA A 13 -14.65 -2.62 8.09
C ALA A 13 -14.04 -1.26 7.70
N GLY A 14 -12.74 -1.01 7.73
CA GLY A 14 -11.68 -1.89 7.23
C GLY A 14 -11.53 -1.65 5.73
N GLY A 15 -10.89 -0.53 5.33
CA GLY A 15 -10.66 -0.13 3.93
C GLY A 15 -11.95 0.20 3.15
N LYS A 16 -12.14 1.45 2.71
CA LYS A 16 -13.38 1.87 2.03
C LYS A 16 -13.40 1.39 0.57
N SER A 17 -13.41 0.07 0.34
CA SER A 17 -13.71 -0.50 -0.97
C SER A 17 -15.20 -0.78 -1.06
N GLN A 18 -15.89 -0.07 -1.94
CA GLN A 18 -17.30 -0.26 -2.24
C GLN A 18 -17.45 -0.83 -3.65
N ARG A 19 -18.35 -1.81 -3.83
CA ARG A 19 -18.74 -2.30 -5.15
C ARG A 19 -20.06 -1.68 -5.52
N ILE A 20 -20.11 -1.07 -6.70
CA ILE A 20 -21.29 -0.40 -7.23
C ILE A 20 -21.65 -1.01 -8.58
N SER A 21 -22.94 -1.06 -8.92
CA SER A 21 -23.41 -1.51 -10.23
C SER A 21 -23.90 -0.30 -11.01
N CYS A 22 -23.34 -0.07 -12.19
CA CYS A 22 -23.72 1.05 -13.06
C CYS A 22 -24.05 0.56 -14.48
N ALA A 23 -25.16 1.03 -15.02
CA ALA A 23 -25.66 0.57 -16.32
C ALA A 23 -26.28 1.69 -17.15
N SER A 24 -26.03 1.64 -18.46
CA SER A 24 -26.72 2.40 -19.50
C SER A 24 -27.63 1.44 -20.26
N PHE A 25 -28.94 1.46 -19.99
CA PHE A 25 -29.89 0.56 -20.67
C PHE A 25 -30.42 1.16 -21.97
N ASP A 26 -30.58 2.48 -22.02
CA ASP A 26 -31.11 3.25 -23.15
C ASP A 26 -30.00 3.73 -24.12
N GLY A 27 -28.76 3.29 -23.91
CA GLY A 27 -27.61 3.63 -24.74
C GLY A 27 -27.06 5.05 -24.54
N ARG A 28 -27.67 5.86 -23.68
CA ARG A 28 -27.18 7.20 -23.32
C ARG A 28 -26.27 7.16 -22.09
N LYS A 29 -25.46 8.21 -21.94
CA LYS A 29 -24.55 8.34 -20.79
C LYS A 29 -25.33 8.44 -19.48
N ASN A 30 -25.10 7.48 -18.58
CA ASN A 30 -25.63 7.44 -17.23
C ASN A 30 -24.51 7.61 -16.20
N TYR A 31 -24.81 8.20 -15.05
CA TYR A 31 -23.88 8.48 -13.96
C TYR A 31 -24.34 7.81 -12.67
N CYS A 32 -23.42 7.11 -12.02
CA CYS A 32 -23.59 6.57 -10.67
C CYS A 32 -22.79 7.43 -9.70
N ASP A 33 -23.51 8.14 -8.84
CA ASP A 33 -22.95 9.06 -7.85
C ASP A 33 -22.17 8.25 -6.80
N VAL A 34 -20.85 8.38 -6.84
CA VAL A 34 -19.93 7.70 -5.93
C VAL A 34 -18.70 8.57 -5.75
N ASP A 35 -18.18 8.61 -4.53
CA ASP A 35 -16.94 9.33 -4.25
C ASP A 35 -15.76 8.60 -4.91
N THR A 36 -15.28 9.16 -6.02
CA THR A 36 -14.09 8.66 -6.74
C THR A 36 -12.86 9.54 -6.48
N GLN A 37 -12.98 10.56 -5.63
CA GLN A 37 -11.89 11.51 -5.39
C GLN A 37 -10.73 10.83 -4.68
N GLY A 38 -9.60 10.69 -5.38
CA GLY A 38 -8.46 9.92 -4.89
C GLY A 38 -8.73 8.42 -4.81
N ALA A 39 -9.86 7.93 -5.32
CA ALA A 39 -10.19 6.51 -5.36
C ALA A 39 -9.60 5.84 -6.59
N ASN A 40 -9.26 4.55 -6.45
CA ASN A 40 -9.04 3.67 -7.58
C ASN A 40 -10.38 3.03 -7.97
N VAL A 41 -10.80 3.23 -9.22
CA VAL A 41 -12.02 2.65 -9.77
C VAL A 41 -11.64 1.58 -10.79
N GLN A 42 -12.19 0.38 -10.65
CA GLN A 42 -11.95 -0.70 -11.60
C GLN A 42 -13.26 -1.37 -11.97
N LEU A 43 -13.44 -1.69 -13.26
CA LEU A 43 -14.49 -2.60 -13.69
C LEU A 43 -14.16 -4.02 -13.22
N THR A 44 -14.96 -4.59 -12.32
CA THR A 44 -14.75 -5.94 -11.79
C THR A 44 -15.54 -6.99 -12.55
N ARG A 45 -16.70 -6.63 -13.10
CA ARG A 45 -17.55 -7.55 -13.84
C ARG A 45 -18.37 -6.83 -14.89
N GLN A 46 -18.31 -7.30 -16.14
CA GLN A 46 -19.28 -6.89 -17.15
C GLN A 46 -20.57 -7.71 -17.00
N ILE A 47 -21.70 -7.03 -16.94
CA ILE A 47 -23.04 -7.62 -16.77
C ILE A 47 -23.80 -7.61 -18.11
N GLY A 48 -23.56 -6.62 -18.97
CA GLY A 48 -24.22 -6.47 -20.27
C GLY A 48 -23.50 -7.14 -21.45
N THR A 49 -24.19 -7.19 -22.59
CA THR A 49 -23.65 -7.65 -23.90
C THR A 49 -22.80 -6.59 -24.59
N ALA A 50 -23.06 -5.31 -24.36
CA ALA A 50 -22.25 -4.22 -24.89
C ALA A 50 -20.90 -4.13 -24.15
N ALA A 51 -19.83 -3.87 -24.90
CA ALA A 51 -18.48 -3.83 -24.36
C ALA A 51 -18.27 -2.61 -23.44
N CYS A 52 -17.74 -2.85 -22.25
CA CYS A 52 -17.29 -1.82 -21.32
C CYS A 52 -15.79 -1.54 -21.50
N MET A 53 -15.47 -0.50 -22.26
CA MET A 53 -14.11 0.00 -22.53
C MET A 53 -13.86 1.32 -21.81
N GLU A 54 -12.81 1.38 -20.99
CA GLU A 54 -12.44 2.58 -20.24
C GLU A 54 -12.13 3.75 -21.19
N GLY A 55 -12.60 4.95 -20.84
CA GLY A 55 -12.47 6.16 -21.66
C GLY A 55 -13.38 6.20 -22.90
N SER A 56 -14.04 5.08 -23.23
CA SER A 56 -14.91 4.96 -24.40
C SER A 56 -16.37 4.80 -24.01
N THR A 57 -16.72 3.71 -23.33
CA THR A 57 -18.10 3.38 -22.94
C THR A 57 -18.29 3.40 -21.43
N TRP A 58 -17.22 3.58 -20.66
CA TRP A 58 -17.30 3.94 -19.25
C TRP A 58 -16.07 4.73 -18.83
N GLY A 59 -16.15 5.35 -17.66
CA GLY A 59 -15.03 5.98 -17.00
C GLY A 59 -15.45 6.53 -15.64
N HIS A 60 -14.59 7.33 -15.02
CA HIS A 60 -14.93 8.01 -13.79
C HIS A 60 -14.38 9.44 -13.78
N ASP A 61 -15.11 10.33 -13.12
CA ASP A 61 -14.70 11.71 -12.88
C ASP A 61 -15.17 12.16 -11.49
N ARG A 62 -14.96 13.44 -11.14
CA ARG A 62 -15.30 13.98 -9.81
C ARG A 62 -16.77 13.81 -9.42
N ARG A 63 -17.67 13.62 -10.39
CA ARG A 63 -19.10 13.36 -10.16
C ARG A 63 -19.39 11.89 -9.84
N GLY A 64 -18.51 10.96 -10.21
CA GLY A 64 -18.73 9.53 -10.04
C GLY A 64 -18.33 8.72 -11.27
N VAL A 65 -18.83 7.48 -11.32
CA VAL A 65 -18.62 6.57 -12.45
C VAL A 65 -19.69 6.83 -13.50
N TRP A 66 -19.28 6.95 -14.77
CA TRP A 66 -20.20 7.07 -15.89
C TRP A 66 -20.09 5.87 -16.82
N VAL A 67 -21.21 5.51 -17.43
CA VAL A 67 -21.34 4.43 -18.43
C VAL A 67 -22.17 4.93 -19.61
N ASP A 68 -21.89 4.47 -20.81
CA ASP A 68 -22.45 4.98 -22.07
C ASP A 68 -22.56 3.84 -23.11
N ARG A 69 -23.34 4.05 -24.18
CA ARG A 69 -23.48 3.11 -25.30
C ARG A 69 -23.82 1.67 -24.89
N GLY A 70 -24.66 1.50 -23.88
CA GLY A 70 -25.12 0.18 -23.46
C GLY A 70 -24.24 -0.52 -22.42
N CYS A 71 -23.12 0.08 -22.01
CA CYS A 71 -22.24 -0.54 -21.02
C CYS A 71 -22.98 -0.75 -19.68
N ASN A 72 -22.88 -1.97 -19.15
CA ASN A 72 -23.44 -2.39 -17.88
C ASN A 72 -22.40 -3.23 -17.14
N GLY A 73 -21.94 -2.74 -15.99
CA GLY A 73 -20.89 -3.36 -15.23
C GLY A 73 -20.98 -3.12 -13.72
N GLU A 74 -20.33 -4.00 -12.97
CA GLU A 74 -19.97 -3.82 -11.56
C GLU A 74 -18.59 -3.17 -11.50
N PHE A 75 -18.49 -2.10 -10.71
CA PHE A 75 -17.27 -1.33 -10.50
C PHE A 75 -16.89 -1.39 -9.02
N GLN A 76 -15.62 -1.63 -8.75
CA GLN A 76 -15.06 -1.51 -7.43
C GLN A 76 -14.41 -0.13 -7.30
N VAL A 77 -14.90 0.66 -6.36
CA VAL A 77 -14.34 1.93 -5.96
C VAL A 77 -13.62 1.70 -4.64
N GLN A 78 -12.31 1.63 -4.70
CA GLN A 78 -11.46 1.60 -3.53
C GLN A 78 -11.03 3.03 -3.26
N ALA A 79 -11.53 3.63 -2.17
CA ALA A 79 -10.97 4.91 -1.72
C ALA A 79 -9.45 4.73 -1.64
N GLY A 80 -8.71 5.55 -2.38
CA GLY A 80 -7.31 5.68 -2.11
C GLY A 80 -7.28 6.24 -0.72
N SER A 81 -6.92 5.39 0.22
CA SER A 81 -6.34 5.85 1.46
C SER A 81 -5.40 6.97 1.07
N GLU A 82 -5.59 8.17 1.62
CA GLU A 82 -4.64 9.28 1.55
C GLU A 82 -3.26 8.77 1.96
N LEU A 83 -2.59 8.16 0.98
CA LEU A 83 -1.22 7.73 0.96
C LEU A 83 -0.53 8.55 -0.13
N GLY A 84 -0.84 9.84 -0.12
CA GLY A 84 0.13 10.89 -0.38
C GLY A 84 1.00 11.15 0.87
N ALA A 85 1.43 10.10 1.57
CA ALA A 85 2.41 10.17 2.63
C ALA A 85 3.25 8.87 2.66
N ALA A 86 4.47 8.99 2.14
CA ALA A 86 5.63 8.11 2.34
C ALA A 86 5.67 6.75 1.61
N GLU A 87 5.97 6.83 0.31
CA GLU A 87 7.10 6.09 -0.22
C GLU A 87 8.34 6.36 0.71
N SER A 88 8.84 5.32 1.38
CA SER A 88 10.05 5.20 2.23
C SER A 88 10.09 5.42 3.78
N SER A 89 9.15 6.03 4.53
CA SER A 89 9.53 6.61 5.87
C SER A 89 8.96 5.99 7.17
N GLY A 90 8.61 4.70 7.18
CA GLY A 90 8.09 4.01 8.37
C GLY A 90 9.04 3.06 9.10
N LYS A 91 10.04 2.52 8.41
CA LYS A 91 10.99 1.54 8.97
C LYS A 91 12.37 2.18 9.01
N SER A 92 12.49 3.33 9.67
CA SER A 92 13.80 3.85 10.05
C SER A 92 14.24 3.06 11.26
N CYS A 93 15.52 2.67 11.33
CA CYS A 93 15.99 1.89 12.47
C CYS A 93 15.75 2.63 13.79
N GLU A 94 15.82 3.97 13.78
CA GLU A 94 15.45 4.82 14.92
C GLU A 94 14.03 4.54 15.44
N LYS A 95 13.06 4.31 14.54
CA LYS A 95 11.65 4.06 14.91
C LYS A 95 11.41 2.63 15.39
N THR A 96 12.30 1.69 15.07
CA THR A 96 12.13 0.26 15.41
C THR A 96 12.79 -0.11 16.74
N VAL A 97 14.05 0.30 16.95
CA VAL A 97 14.85 -0.07 18.13
C VAL A 97 15.16 1.11 19.05
N GLY A 98 14.75 2.31 18.66
CA GLY A 98 15.08 3.55 19.35
C GLY A 98 16.40 4.16 18.87
N LYS A 99 16.49 5.48 19.06
CA LYS A 99 17.62 6.33 18.66
C LYS A 99 19.01 5.86 19.16
N PRO A 100 19.21 5.46 20.43
CA PRO A 100 20.54 5.04 20.88
C PRO A 100 21.02 3.75 20.20
N VAL A 101 20.13 2.76 20.06
CA VAL A 101 20.45 1.48 19.41
C VAL A 101 20.66 1.66 17.90
N ALA A 102 19.82 2.47 17.25
CA ALA A 102 19.95 2.74 15.82
C ALA A 102 21.27 3.47 15.46
N ASN A 103 21.73 4.41 16.29
CA ASN A 103 23.00 5.09 16.06
C ASN A 103 24.20 4.15 16.20
N GLU A 104 24.13 3.18 17.12
CA GLU A 104 25.19 2.19 17.29
C GLU A 104 25.30 1.28 16.05
N LEU A 105 24.16 0.78 15.54
CA LEU A 105 24.12 0.01 14.30
C LEU A 105 24.68 0.80 13.12
N VAL A 106 24.37 2.10 13.01
CA VAL A 106 24.95 2.94 11.96
C VAL A 106 26.47 3.09 12.11
N ARG A 107 26.99 3.26 13.34
CA ARG A 107 28.45 3.33 13.59
C ARG A 107 29.17 2.04 13.20
N GLN A 108 28.56 0.89 13.45
CA GLN A 108 29.10 -0.41 13.05
C GLN A 108 29.07 -0.57 11.52
N CYS A 109 27.95 -0.21 10.88
CA CYS A 109 27.77 -0.25 9.43
C CYS A 109 28.82 0.58 8.68
N VAL A 110 29.10 1.81 9.13
CA VAL A 110 30.10 2.69 8.50
C VAL A 110 31.52 2.12 8.59
N GLN A 111 31.83 1.32 9.62
CA GLN A 111 33.16 0.73 9.80
C GLN A 111 33.42 -0.45 8.85
N VAL A 112 32.37 -1.10 8.36
CA VAL A 112 32.49 -2.33 7.55
C VAL A 112 31.98 -2.17 6.12
N SER A 113 31.33 -1.05 5.81
CA SER A 113 30.82 -0.78 4.47
C SER A 113 31.86 -0.04 3.61
N PRO A 114 32.09 -0.44 2.35
CA PRO A 114 32.85 0.37 1.41
C PRO A 114 32.11 1.69 1.12
N ALA A 115 32.85 2.74 0.77
CA ALA A 115 32.40 4.13 0.67
C ALA A 115 31.24 4.44 -0.32
N THR A 116 30.66 3.41 -0.96
CA THR A 116 29.62 3.53 -1.98
C THR A 116 28.19 3.43 -1.42
N HIS A 117 28.01 2.99 -0.17
CA HIS A 117 26.68 2.81 0.43
C HIS A 117 26.47 3.69 1.68
N PRO A 118 25.41 4.53 1.74
CA PRO A 118 25.18 5.39 2.90
C PRO A 118 24.49 4.62 4.04
N CYS A 119 25.28 4.20 5.03
CA CYS A 119 24.77 3.76 6.34
C CYS A 119 24.18 4.95 7.09
N ASN A 120 22.86 4.97 7.32
CA ASN A 120 22.20 6.02 8.10
C ASN A 120 20.93 5.49 8.79
N VAL A 121 20.47 6.20 9.83
CA VAL A 121 19.34 5.77 10.68
C VAL A 121 17.99 5.73 9.95
N GLN A 122 17.89 6.35 8.78
CA GLN A 122 16.67 6.33 7.96
C GLN A 122 16.50 4.99 7.26
N ASN A 123 17.57 4.21 7.09
CA ASN A 123 17.51 2.84 6.60
C ASN A 123 16.83 1.93 7.64
N SER A 124 16.20 0.84 7.18
CA SER A 124 15.62 -0.17 8.08
C SER A 124 16.69 -0.92 8.84
N CYS A 125 16.45 -1.27 10.12
CA CYS A 125 17.43 -2.00 10.93
C CYS A 125 17.93 -3.25 10.21
N LYS A 126 17.01 -4.01 9.60
CA LYS A 126 17.37 -5.18 8.80
C LYS A 126 18.39 -4.88 7.70
N LEU A 127 18.24 -3.78 6.96
CA LEU A 127 19.21 -3.39 5.93
C LEU A 127 20.56 -2.99 6.52
N ILE A 128 20.56 -2.32 7.68
CA ILE A 128 21.79 -1.92 8.38
C ILE A 128 22.52 -3.18 8.91
N GLU A 129 21.80 -4.10 9.52
CA GLU A 129 22.31 -5.37 10.05
C GLU A 129 22.86 -6.28 8.93
N ASP A 130 22.12 -6.43 7.83
CA ASP A 130 22.56 -7.20 6.65
C ASP A 130 23.84 -6.61 6.02
N GLU A 131 23.97 -5.28 5.99
CA GLU A 131 25.19 -4.62 5.49
C GLU A 131 26.37 -4.84 6.43
N ILE A 132 26.14 -4.74 7.75
CA ILE A 132 27.17 -5.03 8.76
C ILE A 132 27.70 -6.45 8.55
N GLN A 133 26.81 -7.44 8.47
CA GLN A 133 27.19 -8.84 8.31
C GLN A 133 27.95 -9.08 6.99
N ARG A 134 27.51 -8.47 5.89
CA ARG A 134 28.19 -8.58 4.61
C ARG A 134 29.58 -7.94 4.63
N GLY A 135 29.70 -6.73 5.21
CA GLY A 135 30.98 -6.03 5.37
C GLY A 135 31.97 -6.79 6.25
N CYS A 136 31.49 -7.34 7.37
CA CYS A 136 32.26 -8.23 8.24
C CYS A 136 32.82 -9.44 7.48
N GLY A 137 32.03 -10.04 6.60
CA GLY A 137 32.47 -11.16 5.75
C GLY A 137 33.56 -10.78 4.72
N LEU A 138 33.61 -9.52 4.29
CA LEU A 138 34.63 -9.01 3.37
C LEU A 138 35.94 -8.65 4.07
N LEU A 139 35.89 -8.19 5.31
CA LEU A 139 37.07 -7.79 6.08
C LEU A 139 37.86 -8.98 6.64
N GLY A 140 37.22 -10.13 6.84
CA GLY A 140 37.87 -11.36 7.30
C GLY A 140 38.64 -11.16 8.61
N VAL A 141 39.95 -11.43 8.61
CA VAL A 141 40.81 -11.28 9.80
C VAL A 141 41.00 -9.83 10.26
N ASN A 142 40.65 -8.85 9.42
CA ASN A 142 40.73 -7.42 9.74
C ASN A 142 39.39 -6.85 10.22
N ALA A 143 38.40 -7.71 10.46
CA ALA A 143 37.07 -7.28 10.90
C ALA A 143 37.10 -6.76 12.35
N PRO A 144 36.31 -5.71 12.67
CA PRO A 144 36.13 -5.23 14.04
C PRO A 144 35.59 -6.31 15.01
N ALA A 145 35.79 -6.13 16.32
CA ALA A 145 35.37 -7.09 17.34
C ALA A 145 33.87 -7.46 17.28
N PHE A 146 32.99 -6.49 16.95
CA PHE A 146 31.54 -6.73 16.83
C PHE A 146 31.16 -7.70 15.70
N CYS A 147 32.05 -7.93 14.72
CA CYS A 147 31.84 -8.90 13.64
C CYS A 147 31.93 -10.37 14.11
N GLY A 148 32.51 -10.62 15.29
CA GLY A 148 32.62 -11.96 15.88
C GLY A 148 31.50 -12.31 16.86
N GLU A 149 30.60 -11.35 17.15
CA GLU A 149 29.78 -11.38 18.36
C GLU A 149 28.28 -11.30 18.00
N ASN A 150 27.79 -12.20 17.14
CA ASN A 150 26.34 -12.39 16.91
C ASN A 150 26.07 -13.80 16.33
N LYS A 151 25.68 -14.74 17.20
CA LYS A 151 24.98 -15.98 16.83
C LYS A 151 23.68 -16.04 17.62
#